data_AF-B7Q867-F1
#
_entry.id   AF-B7Q867-F1
#
_cell.length_a   1.000
_cell.length_b   1.000
_cell.length_c   1.000
_cell.angle_alpha   90.00
_cell.angle_beta   90.00
_cell.angle_gamma   90.00
#
_symmetry.space_group_name_H-M   'P 1'
#
loop_
_entity.id
_entity.type
_entity.pdbx_description
1 polymer ?
#
loop_
_entity_poly.entity_id
_entity_poly.type
_entity_poly.pdbx_seq_one_letter_code
_entity_poly.pdbx_strand_id
1 'polypeptide(L)'
;GCGNSPLSELLFRDGFRNVENIDYSAVVIDNMASHCDHCAQMKWHVMDATQLRFPDSSFDVVIEKATLDAMMVRERDPWNLSEATQLQVDLVLREVTGIFC
;
A
#
# COMPACT_ATOMS: atom_id res chain seq x y z
N GLY A 1 2.43 0.45 0.11
CA GLY A 1 3.16 1.61 0.66
C GLY A 1 2.91 2.80 -0.23
N CYS A 2 2.12 3.76 0.23
CA CYS A 2 1.78 4.95 -0.55
C CYS A 2 2.98 5.85 -0.79
N GLY A 3 4.01 5.77 0.07
CA GLY A 3 5.13 6.71 0.04
C GLY A 3 4.63 8.16 0.13
N ASN A 4 5.43 9.07 -0.42
CA ASN A 4 5.05 10.47 -0.64
C ASN A 4 4.54 10.73 -2.07
N SER A 5 4.05 9.68 -2.73
CA SER A 5 3.55 9.77 -4.11
C SER A 5 2.27 10.58 -4.18
N PRO A 6 2.08 11.47 -5.18
CA PRO A 6 0.83 12.22 -5.33
C PRO A 6 -0.32 11.35 -5.87
N LEU A 7 -0.09 10.06 -6.15
CA LEU A 7 -1.07 9.17 -6.79
C LEU A 7 -2.43 9.18 -6.07
N SER A 8 -2.45 9.03 -4.75
CA SER A 8 -3.72 8.98 -4.00
C SER A 8 -4.43 10.33 -3.97
N GLU A 9 -3.69 11.43 -3.85
CA GLU A 9 -4.23 12.79 -3.96
C GLU A 9 -4.82 13.05 -5.35
N LEU A 10 -4.16 12.59 -6.42
CA LEU A 10 -4.65 12.70 -7.79
C LEU A 10 -5.92 11.88 -8.02
N LEU A 11 -5.98 10.64 -7.52
CA LEU A 11 -7.20 9.82 -7.52
C LEU A 11 -8.33 10.53 -6.78
N PHE A 12 -8.04 11.12 -5.63
CA PHE A 12 -9.03 11.89 -4.89
C PHE A 12 -9.55 13.08 -5.70
N ARG A 13 -8.67 13.84 -6.35
CA ARG A 13 -9.05 14.96 -7.21
C ARG A 13 -9.89 14.51 -8.42
N ASP A 14 -9.65 13.31 -8.93
CA ASP A 14 -10.40 12.72 -10.05
C ASP A 14 -11.78 12.13 -9.65
N GLY A 15 -12.12 12.18 -8.35
CA GLY A 15 -13.47 11.85 -7.85
C GLY A 15 -13.55 10.58 -7.00
N PHE A 16 -12.45 9.86 -6.82
CA PHE A 16 -12.40 8.70 -5.92
C PHE A 16 -12.32 9.17 -4.46
N ARG A 17 -13.47 9.19 -3.75
CA ARG A 17 -13.54 9.75 -2.39
C ARG A 17 -13.20 8.79 -1.27
N ASN A 18 -13.33 7.48 -1.51
CA ASN A 18 -13.07 6.43 -0.52
C ASN A 18 -11.65 5.86 -0.74
N VAL A 19 -10.64 6.59 -0.27
CA VAL A 19 -9.23 6.22 -0.45
C VAL A 19 -8.59 5.98 0.92
N GLU A 20 -8.12 4.75 1.13
CA GLU A 20 -7.36 4.33 2.31
C GLU A 20 -5.88 4.18 1.91
N ASN A 21 -5.00 4.94 2.54
CA ASN A 21 -3.56 4.93 2.26
C ASN A 21 -2.81 4.19 3.36
N ILE A 22 -1.87 3.33 2.99
CA ILE A 22 -1.01 2.63 3.95
C ILE A 22 0.47 2.78 3.61
N ASP A 23 1.29 2.92 4.64
CA ASP A 23 2.74 2.80 4.56
C ASP A 23 3.29 2.33 5.91
N TYR A 24 4.40 1.59 5.91
CA TYR A 24 5.04 1.13 7.14
C TYR A 24 5.78 2.28 7.86
N SER A 25 6.10 3.35 7.13
CA SER A 25 6.77 4.54 7.68
C SER A 25 5.77 5.53 8.30
N ALA A 26 5.79 5.63 9.62
CA ALA A 26 5.00 6.64 10.35
C ALA A 26 5.31 8.07 9.89
N VAL A 27 6.59 8.37 9.63
CA VAL A 27 7.03 9.69 9.15
C VAL A 27 6.35 10.07 7.83
N VAL A 28 6.25 9.12 6.89
CA VAL A 28 5.61 9.37 5.60
C VAL A 28 4.10 9.53 5.77
N ILE A 29 3.47 8.70 6.60
CA ILE A 29 2.04 8.79 6.88
C ILE A 29 1.67 10.13 7.52
N ASP A 30 2.41 10.58 8.53
CA ASP A 30 2.17 11.87 9.19
C ASP A 30 2.34 13.03 8.20
N ASN A 31 3.42 13.01 7.42
CA ASN A 31 3.69 14.05 6.41
C ASN A 31 2.59 14.12 5.35
N MET A 32 2.12 12.96 4.85
CA MET A 32 1.12 12.91 3.79
C MET A 32 -0.28 13.22 4.31
N ALA A 33 -0.61 12.83 5.54
CA ALA A 33 -1.83 13.24 6.20
C ALA A 33 -1.92 14.77 6.29
N SER A 34 -0.86 15.42 6.80
CA SER A 34 -0.80 16.89 6.88
C SER A 34 -0.82 17.58 5.51
N HIS A 35 -0.07 17.06 4.52
CA HIS A 35 -0.08 17.59 3.15
C HIS A 35 -1.48 17.54 2.53
N CYS A 36 -2.24 16.48 2.84
CA CYS A 36 -3.58 16.25 2.35
C CYS A 36 -4.69 16.64 3.36
N ASP A 37 -4.43 17.57 4.29
CA ASP A 37 -5.46 18.05 5.24
C ASP A 37 -6.72 18.60 4.53
N HIS A 38 -6.57 19.08 3.29
CA HIS A 38 -7.65 19.53 2.43
C HIS A 38 -8.50 18.39 1.82
N CYS A 39 -8.06 17.14 1.95
CA CYS A 39 -8.72 15.92 1.46
C CYS A 39 -9.28 15.09 2.63
N ALA A 40 -10.13 15.71 3.47
CA ALA A 40 -10.56 15.16 4.76
C ALA A 40 -11.22 13.76 4.75
N GLN A 41 -11.63 13.23 3.59
CA GLN A 41 -12.20 11.88 3.48
C GLN A 41 -11.14 10.79 3.27
N MET A 42 -9.93 11.16 2.81
CA MET A 42 -8.84 10.21 2.70
C MET A 42 -8.33 9.83 4.09
N LYS A 43 -7.99 8.57 4.26
CA LYS A 43 -7.42 8.06 5.51
C LYS A 43 -6.00 7.59 5.28
N TRP A 44 -5.20 7.65 6.33
CA TRP A 44 -3.77 7.37 6.32
C TRP A 44 -3.42 6.47 7.50
N HIS A 45 -2.77 5.34 7.23
CA HIS A 45 -2.48 4.32 8.25
C HIS A 45 -1.03 3.89 8.21
N VAL A 46 -0.40 3.87 9.38
CA VAL A 46 0.89 3.18 9.54
C VAL A 46 0.62 1.68 9.55
N MET A 47 0.93 0.97 8.47
CA MET A 47 0.59 -0.45 8.30
C MET A 47 1.61 -1.17 7.44
N ASP A 48 1.94 -2.40 7.84
CA ASP A 48 2.74 -3.32 7.04
C ASP A 48 1.85 -4.02 6.01
N ALA A 49 2.28 -4.05 4.75
CA ALA A 49 1.53 -4.69 3.67
C ALA A 49 1.48 -6.22 3.80
N THR A 50 2.37 -6.84 4.61
CA THR A 50 2.29 -8.27 4.93
C THR A 50 1.33 -8.58 6.08
N GLN A 51 0.67 -7.56 6.66
CA GLN A 51 -0.28 -7.72 7.76
C GLN A 51 -1.33 -6.60 7.72
N LEU A 52 -2.26 -6.70 6.79
CA LEU A 52 -3.35 -5.75 6.62
C LEU A 52 -4.34 -5.88 7.78
N ARG A 53 -4.75 -4.74 8.33
CA ARG A 53 -5.68 -4.66 9.46
C ARG A 53 -7.05 -4.14 9.03
N PHE A 54 -7.47 -4.54 7.84
CA PHE A 54 -8.79 -4.27 7.31
C PHE A 54 -9.66 -5.52 7.40
N PRO A 55 -10.99 -5.38 7.50
CA PRO A 55 -11.89 -6.51 7.39
C PRO A 55 -11.79 -7.20 6.02
N ASP A 56 -12.09 -8.49 5.98
CA ASP A 56 -12.22 -9.23 4.72
C ASP A 56 -13.26 -8.57 3.81
N SER A 57 -13.03 -8.65 2.49
CA SER A 57 -13.94 -8.14 1.47
C SER A 57 -14.39 -6.68 1.65
N SER A 58 -13.43 -5.81 2.04
CA SER A 58 -13.68 -4.39 2.30
C SER A 58 -13.25 -3.44 1.17
N PHE A 59 -12.58 -3.95 0.13
CA PHE A 59 -12.08 -3.13 -0.98
C PHE A 59 -12.43 -3.73 -2.35
N ASP A 60 -12.92 -2.86 -3.25
CA ASP A 60 -13.14 -3.21 -4.66
C ASP A 60 -11.86 -3.15 -5.49
N VAL A 61 -10.90 -2.31 -5.07
CA VAL A 61 -9.65 -2.04 -5.79
C VAL A 61 -8.51 -1.84 -4.80
N VAL A 62 -7.39 -2.51 -5.05
CA VAL A 62 -6.10 -2.29 -4.37
C VAL A 62 -5.07 -1.89 -5.41
N ILE A 63 -4.37 -0.78 -5.17
CA ILE A 63 -3.31 -0.28 -6.04
C ILE A 63 -2.01 -0.28 -5.27
N GLU A 64 -1.02 -0.99 -5.79
CA GLU A 64 0.37 -0.87 -5.35
C GLU A 64 1.20 -0.31 -6.50
N LYS A 65 2.18 0.53 -6.17
CA LYS A 65 3.14 1.07 -7.14
C LYS A 65 4.52 1.08 -6.52
N ALA A 66 5.40 0.21 -7.00
CA ALA A 66 6.78 0.05 -6.52
C ALA A 66 6.90 -0.46 -5.08
N THR A 67 5.82 -0.96 -4.47
CA THR A 67 5.88 -1.53 -3.12
C THR A 67 6.50 -2.92 -3.16
N LEU A 68 6.09 -3.77 -4.10
CA LEU A 68 6.67 -5.10 -4.27
C LEU A 68 8.13 -5.02 -4.75
N ASP A 69 8.46 -4.05 -5.61
CA ASP A 69 9.84 -3.77 -6.03
C ASP A 69 10.77 -3.50 -4.83
N ALA A 70 10.30 -2.78 -3.82
CA ALA A 70 11.08 -2.52 -2.60
C ALA A 70 11.38 -3.80 -1.80
N MET A 71 10.50 -4.82 -1.88
CA MET A 71 10.72 -6.13 -1.23
C MET A 71 11.72 -7.00 -2.01
N MET A 72 11.86 -6.76 -3.32
CA MET A 72 12.75 -7.52 -4.20
C MET A 72 14.14 -6.87 -4.38
N VAL A 73 14.43 -5.76 -3.68
CA VAL A 73 15.66 -4.97 -3.88
C VAL A 73 16.97 -5.75 -3.70
N ARG A 74 16.94 -6.88 -2.97
CA ARG A 74 18.12 -7.73 -2.70
C ARG A 74 18.29 -8.87 -3.70
N GLU A 75 17.33 -9.07 -4.58
CA GLU A 75 17.37 -10.13 -5.58
C GLU A 75 18.44 -9.84 -6.63
N ARG A 76 19.17 -10.89 -7.01
CA ARG A 76 20.27 -10.81 -7.97
C ARG A 76 19.94 -11.46 -9.29
N ASP A 77 19.05 -12.46 -9.26
CA ASP A 77 18.56 -13.15 -10.44
C ASP A 77 17.10 -12.72 -10.68
N PRO A 78 16.81 -11.99 -11.77
CA PRO A 78 15.46 -11.54 -12.07
C PRO A 78 14.51 -12.70 -12.43
N TRP A 79 15.04 -13.89 -12.74
CA TRP A 79 14.25 -15.05 -13.12
C TRP A 79 13.99 -16.01 -11.97
N ASN A 80 14.75 -15.91 -10.88
CA ASN A 80 14.65 -16.82 -9.75
C ASN A 80 14.84 -16.09 -8.42
N LEU A 81 13.71 -15.72 -7.81
CA LEU A 81 13.66 -15.05 -6.52
C LEU A 81 14.13 -15.98 -5.40
N SER A 82 14.77 -15.44 -4.36
CA SER A 82 15.04 -16.19 -3.13
C SER A 82 13.75 -16.64 -2.43
N GLU A 83 13.79 -17.75 -1.71
CA GLU A 83 12.66 -18.26 -0.93
C GLU A 83 12.11 -17.21 0.05
N ALA A 84 13.01 -16.43 0.66
CA ALA A 84 12.62 -15.36 1.58
C ALA A 84 11.79 -14.27 0.89
N THR A 85 12.21 -13.83 -0.30
CA THR A 85 11.47 -12.82 -1.08
C THR A 85 10.18 -13.39 -1.65
N GLN A 86 10.16 -14.65 -2.10
CA GLN A 86 8.92 -15.32 -2.52
C GLN A 86 7.91 -15.34 -1.36
N LEU A 87 8.33 -15.75 -0.16
CA LEU A 87 7.46 -15.77 1.01
C LEU A 87 6.93 -14.37 1.35
N GLN A 88 7.78 -13.36 1.28
CA GLN A 88 7.37 -11.99 1.59
C GLN A 88 6.34 -11.46 0.59
N VAL A 89 6.54 -11.69 -0.71
CA VAL A 89 5.58 -11.30 -1.76
C VAL A 89 4.28 -12.09 -1.61
N ASP A 90 4.35 -13.40 -1.36
CA ASP A 90 3.18 -14.26 -1.13
C ASP A 90 2.34 -13.79 0.05
N LEU A 91 2.97 -13.34 1.14
CA LEU A 91 2.25 -12.78 2.29
C LEU A 91 1.45 -11.53 1.89
N VAL A 92 2.06 -10.58 1.17
CA VAL A 92 1.34 -9.39 0.69
C VAL A 92 0.16 -9.79 -0.20
N LEU A 93 0.39 -10.69 -1.16
CA LEU A 93 -0.66 -11.11 -2.09
C LEU A 93 -1.81 -11.82 -1.37
N ARG A 94 -1.52 -12.61 -0.31
CA ARG A 94 -2.55 -13.25 0.53
C ARG A 94 -3.37 -12.23 1.31
N GLU A 95 -2.72 -11.28 1.96
CA GLU A 95 -3.41 -10.22 2.71
C GLU A 95 -4.30 -9.38 1.78
N VAL A 96 -3.77 -8.99 0.62
CA VAL A 96 -4.53 -8.28 -0.41
C VAL A 96 -5.73 -9.11 -0.88
N THR A 97 -5.55 -10.40 -1.13
CA THR A 97 -6.63 -11.31 -1.54
C THR A 97 -7.73 -11.39 -0.48
N GLY A 98 -7.39 -11.38 0.81
CA GLY A 98 -8.36 -11.43 1.90
C GLY A 98 -9.29 -10.22 1.96
N ILE A 99 -8.78 -9.04 1.60
CA ILE A 99 -9.55 -7.79 1.68
C ILE A 99 -10.35 -7.46 0.41
N PHE A 100 -10.17 -8.22 -0.68
CA PHE A 100 -10.93 -8.04 -1.92
C PHE A 100 -12.36 -8.59 -1.80
N CYS A 101 -13.34 -7.84 -2.31
CA CYS A 101 -14.76 -8.23 -2.35
C CYS A 101 -15.12 -9.15 -3.53
#